data_AF-B8INM2-F1
#
_entry.id   AF-B8INM2-F1
#
_cell.length_a   1.000
_cell.length_b   1.000
_cell.length_c   1.000
_cell.angle_alpha   90.00
_cell.angle_beta   90.00
_cell.angle_gamma   90.00
#
_symmetry.space_group_name_H-M   'P 1'
#
loop_
_entity.id
_entity.type
_entity.pdbx_description
1 polymer ?
#
loop_
_entity_poly.entity_id
_entity_poly.type
_entity_poly.pdbx_seq_one_letter_code
_entity_poly.pdbx_strand_id
1 'polypeptide(L)'
;MSRNGIRIPPEHVEAIKAARELREALTSNMHKLPYRSVSRGAYKVLIENIDELGLFVTGEPDYFVRKMHSSADLGMPLLKDRK
;
A
#
# COMPACT_ATOMS: atom_id res chain seq x y z
N MET A 1 -16.57 16.39 10.23
CA MET A 1 -15.75 17.09 9.22
C MET A 1 -15.13 16.02 8.31
N SER A 2 -15.17 16.24 7.00
CA SER A 2 -15.29 15.28 5.88
C SER A 2 -14.60 13.91 6.00
N ARG A 3 -15.41 12.84 5.94
CA ARG A 3 -15.01 11.54 5.37
C ARG A 3 -15.08 11.65 3.84
N ASN A 4 -14.18 12.41 3.22
CA ASN A 4 -13.95 12.21 1.79
C ASN A 4 -13.06 10.98 1.69
N GLY A 5 -13.67 9.82 1.44
CA GLY A 5 -12.91 8.59 1.19
C GLY A 5 -11.94 8.79 0.04
N ILE A 6 -10.74 8.22 0.17
CA ILE A 6 -9.72 8.30 -0.87
C ILE A 6 -10.27 7.63 -2.12
N ARG A 7 -10.37 8.39 -3.21
CA ARG A 7 -10.92 7.89 -4.47
C ARG A 7 -9.78 7.39 -5.35
N ILE A 8 -9.70 6.07 -5.52
CA ILE A 8 -8.78 5.43 -6.47
C ILE A 8 -9.52 5.31 -7.81
N PRO A 9 -8.94 5.78 -8.93
CA PRO A 9 -9.50 5.53 -10.25
C PRO A 9 -9.63 4.02 -10.51
N PRO A 10 -10.76 3.53 -11.07
CA PRO A 10 -11.01 2.10 -11.27
C PRO A 10 -9.88 1.35 -11.98
N GLU A 11 -9.24 1.99 -12.96
CA GLU A 11 -8.10 1.47 -13.72
C GLU A 11 -6.84 1.20 -12.88
N HIS A 12 -6.74 1.80 -11.70
CA HIS A 12 -5.59 1.66 -10.79
C HIS A 12 -5.88 0.77 -9.57
N VAL A 13 -7.12 0.31 -9.37
CA VAL A 13 -7.51 -0.46 -8.17
C VAL A 13 -6.66 -1.72 -8.00
N GLU A 14 -6.53 -2.53 -9.04
CA GLU A 14 -5.75 -3.77 -8.98
C GLU A 14 -4.24 -3.51 -8.83
N ALA A 15 -3.73 -2.45 -9.48
CA ALA A 15 -2.34 -2.03 -9.33
C ALA A 15 -2.03 -1.60 -7.89
N ILE A 16 -2.94 -0.84 -7.25
CA ILE A 16 -2.80 -0.39 -5.88
C ILE A 16 -2.89 -1.56 -4.88
N LYS A 17 -3.76 -2.54 -5.13
CA LYS A 17 -3.82 -3.78 -4.32
C LYS A 17 -2.51 -4.55 -4.38
N ALA A 18 -2.01 -4.83 -5.60
CA ALA A 18 -0.76 -5.55 -5.79
C ALA A 18 0.44 -4.80 -5.19
N ALA A 19 0.47 -3.46 -5.35
CA ALA A 19 1.50 -2.62 -4.77
C ALA A 19 1.50 -2.68 -3.23
N ARG A 20 0.31 -2.68 -2.60
CA ARG A 20 0.19 -2.86 -1.14
C ARG A 20 0.77 -4.20 -0.69
N GLU A 21 0.34 -5.29 -1.31
CA GLU A 21 0.81 -6.64 -0.96
C GLU A 21 2.33 -6.76 -1.11
N LEU A 22 2.88 -6.22 -2.20
CA LEU A 22 4.31 -6.20 -2.43
C LEU A 22 5.05 -5.36 -1.38
N ARG A 23 4.55 -4.18 -1.04
CA ARG A 23 5.15 -3.31 -0.02
C ARG A 23 5.18 -3.98 1.34
N GLU A 24 4.09 -4.66 1.72
CA GLU A 24 3.99 -5.43 2.96
C GLU A 24 5.00 -6.59 2.97
N ALA A 25 5.11 -7.33 1.86
CA ALA A 25 6.07 -8.41 1.70
C ALA A 25 7.53 -7.93 1.77
N LEU A 26 7.85 -6.81 1.12
CA LEU A 26 9.18 -6.19 1.16
C LEU A 26 9.51 -5.70 2.58
N THR A 27 8.60 -4.98 3.22
CA THR A 27 8.77 -4.47 4.60
C THR A 27 8.96 -5.63 5.57
N SER A 28 8.14 -6.67 5.44
CA SER A 28 8.22 -7.89 6.23
C SER A 28 9.52 -8.65 5.97
N ASN A 29 10.02 -8.76 4.75
CA ASN A 29 11.27 -9.49 4.52
C ASN A 29 12.53 -8.65 4.81
N MET A 30 12.42 -7.33 4.83
CA MET A 30 13.56 -6.43 5.06
C MET A 30 14.24 -6.69 6.42
N HIS A 31 13.50 -7.07 7.48
CA HIS A 31 14.12 -7.35 8.79
C HIS A 31 15.02 -8.60 8.79
N LYS A 32 14.87 -9.49 7.79
CA LYS A 32 15.71 -10.69 7.65
C LYS A 32 17.02 -10.40 6.92
N LEU A 33 17.15 -9.21 6.32
CA LEU A 33 18.33 -8.82 5.55
C LEU A 33 19.37 -8.11 6.44
N PRO A 34 20.67 -8.39 6.25
CA PRO A 34 21.73 -7.66 6.95
C PRO A 34 21.64 -6.15 6.70
N TYR A 35 21.90 -5.36 7.75
CA TYR A 35 21.69 -3.90 7.74
C TYR A 35 22.43 -3.16 6.61
N ARG A 36 23.64 -3.60 6.24
CA ARG A 36 24.47 -2.99 5.18
C ARG A 36 24.44 -3.78 3.86
N SER A 37 23.48 -4.67 3.66
CA SER A 37 23.39 -5.44 2.41
C SER A 37 22.79 -4.60 1.28
N VAL A 38 23.32 -4.78 0.05
CA VAL A 38 22.78 -4.18 -1.17
C VAL A 38 21.30 -4.56 -1.34
N SER A 39 20.92 -5.79 -1.00
CA SER A 39 19.53 -6.25 -1.03
C SER A 39 18.61 -5.44 -0.12
N ARG A 40 19.05 -5.09 1.09
CA ARG A 40 18.27 -4.23 1.99
C ARG A 40 18.09 -2.82 1.41
N GLY A 41 19.14 -2.28 0.79
CA GLY A 41 19.07 -1.02 0.06
C GLY A 41 18.06 -1.08 -1.09
N ALA A 42 18.11 -2.13 -1.91
CA ALA A 42 17.16 -2.34 -3.00
C ALA A 42 15.71 -2.44 -2.49
N TYR A 43 15.47 -3.11 -1.36
CA TYR A 43 14.13 -3.21 -0.76
C TYR A 43 13.61 -1.84 -0.33
N LYS A 44 14.47 -0.99 0.25
CA LYS A 44 14.11 0.38 0.65
C LYS A 44 13.67 1.20 -0.58
N VAL A 45 14.45 1.15 -1.65
CA VAL A 45 14.13 1.85 -2.92
C VAL A 45 12.82 1.34 -3.53
N LEU A 46 12.58 0.03 -3.53
CA LEU A 46 11.31 -0.53 -4.04
C LEU A 46 10.11 -0.10 -3.20
N ILE A 47 10.24 -0.05 -1.86
CA ILE A 47 9.19 0.45 -0.97
C ILE A 47 8.91 1.94 -1.25
N GLU A 48 9.95 2.76 -1.43
CA GLU A 48 9.83 4.18 -1.76
C GLU A 48 9.10 4.39 -3.09
N ASN A 49 9.46 3.64 -4.13
CA ASN A 49 8.78 3.71 -5.44
C ASN A 49 7.30 3.29 -5.35
N ILE A 50 6.98 2.32 -4.49
CA ILE A 50 5.59 1.93 -4.24
C ILE A 50 4.84 3.07 -3.52
N ASP A 51 5.46 3.70 -2.52
CA ASP A 51 4.86 4.84 -1.83
C ASP A 51 4.60 6.02 -2.78
N GLU A 52 5.52 6.29 -3.72
CA GLU A 52 5.33 7.27 -4.80
C GLU A 52 4.15 6.93 -5.71
N LEU A 53 3.98 5.65 -6.09
CA LEU A 53 2.80 5.21 -6.85
C LEU A 53 1.50 5.48 -6.08
N GLY A 54 1.48 5.21 -4.78
CA GLY A 54 0.34 5.48 -3.92
C GLY A 54 -0.02 6.97 -3.91
N LEU A 55 0.97 7.83 -3.69
CA LEU A 55 0.82 9.28 -3.77
C LEU A 55 0.31 9.73 -5.13
N PHE A 56 0.89 9.23 -6.22
CA PHE A 56 0.51 9.63 -7.58
C PHE A 56 -0.95 9.30 -7.89
N VAL A 57 -1.42 8.10 -7.52
CA VAL A 57 -2.78 7.64 -7.83
C VAL A 57 -3.82 8.25 -6.89
N THR A 58 -3.47 8.48 -5.63
CA THR A 58 -4.45 8.83 -4.59
C THR A 58 -4.37 10.28 -4.11
N GLY A 59 -3.27 10.98 -4.38
CA GLY A 59 -2.95 12.28 -3.82
C GLY A 59 -2.52 12.25 -2.35
N GLU A 60 -2.40 11.07 -1.73
CA GLU A 60 -2.12 10.93 -0.29
C GLU A 60 -0.68 10.45 -0.05
N PRO A 61 0.18 11.26 0.61
CA PRO A 61 1.61 10.95 0.76
C PRO A 61 1.89 9.72 1.63
N ASP A 62 0.97 9.38 2.54
CA ASP A 62 1.10 8.25 3.46
C ASP A 62 0.08 7.14 3.15
N TYR A 63 -0.37 7.03 1.90
CA TYR A 63 -1.47 6.14 1.51
C TYR A 63 -1.30 4.71 2.05
N PHE A 64 -0.12 4.12 1.88
CA PHE A 64 0.19 2.76 2.35
C PHE A 64 0.66 2.68 3.81
N VAL A 65 1.09 3.79 4.41
CA VAL A 65 1.57 3.84 5.81
C VAL A 65 0.39 4.00 6.77
N ARG A 66 -0.68 4.69 6.35
CA ARG A 66 -1.87 4.88 7.17
C ARG A 66 -2.64 3.57 7.32
N LYS A 67 -2.51 2.99 8.52
CA LYS A 67 -3.19 1.76 8.99
C LYS A 67 -4.72 1.79 8.89
N MET A 68 -5.32 2.97 8.68
CA MET A 68 -6.77 3.16 8.58
C MET A 68 -7.37 2.68 7.25
N HIS A 69 -6.58 2.51 6.20
CA HIS A 69 -7.10 2.09 4.89
C HIS A 69 -7.30 0.57 4.82
N SER A 70 -8.14 0.04 5.70
CA SER A 70 -8.53 -1.37 5.76
C SER A 70 -9.72 -1.61 4.83
N SER A 71 -9.49 -2.31 3.70
CA SER A 71 -10.45 -2.96 2.77
C SER A 71 -11.62 -2.15 2.19
N ALA A 72 -12.07 -1.10 2.86
CA ALA A 72 -13.23 -0.27 2.58
C ALA A 72 -12.93 0.84 1.56
N ASP A 73 -11.68 1.30 1.47
CA ASP A 73 -11.28 2.33 0.50
C ASP A 73 -11.15 1.79 -0.93
N LEU A 74 -11.12 0.46 -1.11
CA LEU A 74 -11.04 -0.19 -2.41
C LEU A 74 -12.42 -0.55 -2.99
N GLY A 75 -13.52 -0.10 -2.37
CA GLY A 75 -14.88 -0.42 -2.81
C GLY A 75 -15.21 -1.93 -2.78
N MET A 76 -14.39 -2.75 -2.14
CA MET A 76 -14.66 -4.17 -1.98
C MET A 76 -15.70 -4.34 -0.87
N PRO A 77 -16.80 -5.08 -1.10
CA PRO A 77 -17.77 -5.34 -0.05
C PRO A 77 -17.04 -6.01 1.11
N LEU A 78 -17.13 -5.39 2.29
CA LEU A 78 -16.69 -6.00 3.53
C LEU A 78 -17.35 -7.39 3.58
N LEU A 79 -16.53 -8.45 3.63
CA LEU A 79 -16.97 -9.80 3.96
C LEU A 79 -17.45 -9.81 5.42
N LYS A 80 -18.57 -9.15 5.67
CA LYS A 80 -19.43 -9.29 6.83
C LYS A 80 -20.81 -9.56 6.25
N ASP A 81 -21.01 -10.82 5.89
CA ASP A 81 -22.30 -11.51 5.92
C ASP A 81 -22.12 -12.93 5.37
N ARG A 82 -21.54 -13.80 6.19
CA ARG A 82 -21.98 -15.19 6.24
C ARG A 82 -22.23 -15.51 7.70
N LYS A 83 -23.50 -15.40 8.08
CA LYS A 83 -24.07 -16.09 9.25
C LYS A 83 -23.87 -17.59 9.09
#